data_AF-A0A7V9Q7Q3-F1
#
_entry.id   AF-A0A7V9Q7Q3-F1
#
_cell.length_a   1.000
_cell.length_b   1.000
_cell.length_c   1.000
_cell.angle_alpha   90.00
_cell.angle_beta   90.00
_cell.angle_gamma   90.00
#
_symmetry.space_group_name_H-M   'P 1'
#
loop_
_entity.id
_entity.type
_entity.pdbx_description
1 polymer ?
#
loop_
_entity_poly.entity_id
_entity_poly.type
_entity_poly.pdbx_seq_one_letter_code
_entity_poly.pdbx_strand_id
1 'polypeptide(L)'
;LAVAVAFRCGLLNIGAEGQLYVAAFMTAWVGFTFADLPGWVLIPLACLTAILGGAAWGAIPGVLKARFGSHEVINTIMLNFIAVALASYFTQYFYKNEGDAIMQTKLIGLIDPARGLTGENAHIPRLGEFIPGFPERIPLNVSFILALVACAFVYVFLWRTKWGYEIRATGANPTAAEYGGISTGKQIVLAMAVSGGLAGMVAINEVLGYRYRYYDGFSPGYGFTGIAVALLGRNHPIGVLLSALLFGALLRGGLFVDIFTDRVSKDLVLVLQAVVILFVAAEALFRSSFGRFSLLRRSKV
;
A
#
# COMPACT_ATOMS: atom_id res chain seq x y z
N LEU A 1 4.56 -3.04 -2.95
CA LEU A 1 5.02 -4.21 -2.16
C LEU A 1 3.87 -5.09 -1.69
N ALA A 2 2.80 -4.50 -1.12
CA ALA A 2 1.59 -5.21 -0.70
C ALA A 2 1.09 -6.26 -1.71
N VAL A 3 0.78 -5.84 -2.93
CA VAL A 3 0.25 -6.73 -3.98
C VAL A 3 1.25 -7.83 -4.34
N ALA A 4 2.54 -7.51 -4.43
CA ALA A 4 3.59 -8.48 -4.75
C ALA A 4 3.70 -9.61 -3.73
N VAL A 5 3.52 -9.33 -2.43
CA VAL A 5 3.52 -10.35 -1.37
C VAL A 5 2.33 -11.28 -1.50
N ALA A 6 1.12 -10.73 -1.72
CA ALA A 6 -0.09 -11.55 -1.90
C ALA A 6 0.04 -12.47 -3.13
N PHE A 7 0.58 -11.95 -4.24
CA PHE A 7 0.83 -12.75 -5.44
C PHE A 7 1.77 -13.93 -5.22
N ARG A 8 2.72 -13.84 -4.29
CA ARG A 8 3.60 -14.97 -3.95
C ARG A 8 2.86 -16.12 -3.30
N CYS A 9 1.69 -15.87 -2.70
CA CYS A 9 0.78 -16.88 -2.18
C CYS A 9 -0.28 -17.33 -3.21
N GLY A 10 -0.21 -16.85 -4.47
CA GLY A 10 -1.23 -17.10 -5.49
C GLY A 10 -2.52 -16.29 -5.29
N LEU A 11 -2.46 -15.20 -4.51
CA LEU A 11 -3.61 -14.35 -4.19
C LEU A 11 -3.53 -13.01 -4.92
N LEU A 12 -4.67 -12.51 -5.38
CA LEU A 12 -4.79 -11.18 -5.96
C LEU A 12 -5.43 -10.20 -4.95
N ASN A 13 -4.60 -9.47 -4.21
CA ASN A 13 -5.09 -8.49 -3.23
C ASN A 13 -5.45 -7.15 -3.92
N ILE A 14 -6.67 -7.06 -4.45
CA ILE A 14 -7.26 -5.80 -4.93
C ILE A 14 -7.69 -4.90 -3.75
N GLY A 15 -7.70 -5.46 -2.54
CA GLY A 15 -8.14 -4.84 -1.30
C GLY A 15 -7.15 -3.85 -0.68
N ALA A 16 -6.00 -3.65 -1.31
CA ALA A 16 -4.95 -2.76 -0.84
C ALA A 16 -5.48 -1.32 -0.65
N GLU A 17 -6.45 -0.90 -1.46
CA GLU A 17 -7.11 0.39 -1.34
C GLU A 17 -7.89 0.52 -0.02
N GLY A 18 -8.74 -0.46 0.33
CA GLY A 18 -9.46 -0.43 1.60
C GLY A 18 -8.53 -0.54 2.80
N GLN A 19 -7.49 -1.38 2.69
CA GLN A 19 -6.48 -1.57 3.73
C GLN A 19 -5.72 -0.27 4.04
N LEU A 20 -5.36 0.52 3.03
CA LEU A 20 -4.72 1.83 3.25
C LEU A 20 -5.68 2.87 3.82
N TYR A 21 -6.98 2.84 3.48
CA TYR A 21 -7.98 3.75 4.06
C TYR A 21 -8.18 3.51 5.55
N VAL A 22 -8.38 2.24 5.95
CA VAL A 22 -8.52 1.88 7.37
C VAL A 22 -7.25 2.21 8.15
N ALA A 23 -6.08 1.89 7.61
CA ALA A 23 -4.80 2.24 8.23
C ALA A 23 -4.62 3.76 8.37
N ALA A 24 -4.96 4.55 7.36
CA ALA A 24 -4.84 6.00 7.40
C ALA A 24 -5.75 6.62 8.46
N PHE A 25 -6.99 6.16 8.53
CA PHE A 25 -7.92 6.60 9.57
C PHE A 25 -7.42 6.20 10.98
N MET A 26 -6.99 4.95 11.19
CA MET A 26 -6.45 4.51 12.49
C MET A 26 -5.19 5.29 12.91
N THR A 27 -4.29 5.57 11.96
CA THR A 27 -3.08 6.35 12.20
C THR A 27 -3.45 7.77 12.64
N ALA A 28 -4.41 8.40 11.96
CA ALA A 28 -4.89 9.71 12.34
C ALA A 28 -5.59 9.70 13.70
N TRP A 29 -6.44 8.70 13.94
CA TRP A 29 -7.15 8.51 15.19
C TRP A 29 -6.23 8.45 16.40
N VAL A 30 -5.15 7.65 16.33
CA VAL A 30 -4.13 7.64 17.37
C VAL A 30 -3.40 8.98 17.46
N GLY A 31 -3.05 9.57 16.31
CA GLY A 31 -2.33 10.85 16.24
C GLY A 31 -3.05 12.02 16.91
N PHE A 32 -4.38 12.11 16.79
CA PHE A 32 -5.15 13.18 17.44
C PHE A 32 -5.71 12.80 18.81
N THR A 33 -5.92 11.51 19.11
CA THR A 33 -6.47 11.07 20.41
C THR A 33 -5.40 11.08 21.50
N PHE A 34 -4.17 10.69 21.16
CA PHE A 34 -3.04 10.66 22.08
C PHE A 34 -2.05 11.80 21.80
N ALA A 35 -2.56 12.96 21.39
CA ALA A 35 -1.74 14.11 21.02
C ALA A 35 -0.85 14.64 22.17
N ASP A 36 -1.19 14.34 23.42
CA ASP A 36 -0.41 14.69 24.61
C ASP A 36 0.88 13.86 24.77
N LEU A 37 1.02 12.74 24.05
CA LEU A 37 2.21 11.90 24.14
C LEU A 37 3.42 12.59 23.48
N PRO A 38 4.64 12.40 24.02
CA PRO A 38 5.86 12.87 23.36
C PRO A 38 5.99 12.30 21.94
N GLY A 39 6.48 13.11 20.99
CA GLY A 39 6.58 12.73 19.58
C GLY A 39 7.35 11.42 19.33
N TRP A 40 8.39 11.15 20.13
CA TRP A 40 9.17 9.91 20.06
C TRP A 40 8.38 8.65 20.45
N VAL A 41 7.29 8.77 21.21
CA VAL A 41 6.34 7.69 21.50
C VAL A 41 5.20 7.66 20.48
N LEU A 42 4.66 8.83 20.13
CA LEU A 42 3.50 8.94 19.27
C LEU A 42 3.80 8.46 17.84
N ILE A 43 4.98 8.77 17.29
CA ILE A 43 5.36 8.37 15.93
C ILE A 43 5.45 6.85 15.78
N PRO A 44 6.19 6.10 16.63
CA PRO A 44 6.19 4.64 16.58
C PRO A 44 4.81 4.02 16.78
N LEU A 45 4.01 4.57 17.70
CA LEU A 45 2.65 4.08 17.96
C LEU A 45 1.76 4.26 16.73
N ALA A 46 1.81 5.43 16.10
CA ALA A 46 1.07 5.71 14.88
C ALA A 46 1.53 4.79 13.73
N CYS A 47 2.83 4.57 13.57
CA CYS A 47 3.36 3.62 12.58
C CYS A 47 2.90 2.18 12.84
N LEU A 48 2.86 1.76 14.12
CA LEU A 48 2.33 0.46 14.52
C LEU A 48 0.85 0.33 14.14
N THR A 49 0.05 1.36 14.38
CA THR A 49 -1.38 1.35 14.01
C THR A 49 -1.62 1.36 12.51
N ALA A 50 -0.75 2.00 11.72
CA ALA A 50 -0.79 1.91 10.27
C ALA A 50 -0.60 0.46 9.79
N ILE A 51 0.42 -0.22 10.32
CA ILE A 51 0.74 -1.61 9.94
C ILE A 51 -0.34 -2.56 10.45
N LEU A 52 -0.72 -2.47 11.73
CA LEU A 52 -1.70 -3.37 12.33
C LEU A 52 -3.11 -3.14 11.79
N GLY A 53 -3.52 -1.90 11.56
CA GLY A 53 -4.82 -1.57 10.97
C GLY A 53 -4.94 -2.12 9.55
N GLY A 54 -3.93 -1.90 8.72
CA GLY A 54 -3.86 -2.48 7.38
C GLY A 54 -3.82 -4.01 7.42
N ALA A 55 -3.04 -4.60 8.33
CA ALA A 55 -2.91 -6.05 8.46
C ALA A 55 -4.20 -6.73 8.95
N ALA A 56 -4.87 -6.13 9.94
CA ALA A 56 -6.15 -6.60 10.45
C ALA A 56 -7.22 -6.56 9.35
N TRP A 57 -7.30 -5.45 8.60
CA TRP A 57 -8.26 -5.35 7.49
C TRP A 57 -7.93 -6.32 6.36
N GLY A 58 -6.65 -6.51 6.05
CA GLY A 58 -6.19 -7.48 5.06
C GLY A 58 -6.41 -8.93 5.48
N ALA A 59 -6.35 -9.24 6.78
CA ALA A 59 -6.60 -10.58 7.29
C ALA A 59 -8.04 -11.04 7.07
N ILE A 60 -9.03 -10.13 7.09
CA ILE A 60 -10.46 -10.44 6.90
C ILE A 60 -10.71 -11.26 5.60
N PRO A 61 -10.39 -10.75 4.39
CA PRO A 61 -10.57 -11.51 3.16
C PRO A 61 -9.68 -12.77 3.12
N GLY A 62 -8.52 -12.76 3.78
CA GLY A 62 -7.66 -13.93 3.92
C GLY A 62 -8.35 -15.05 4.71
N VAL A 63 -9.00 -14.74 5.83
CA VAL A 63 -9.78 -15.70 6.64
C VAL A 63 -10.99 -16.18 5.87
N LEU A 64 -11.71 -15.28 5.18
CA LEU A 64 -12.88 -15.65 4.39
C LEU A 64 -12.52 -16.62 3.27
N LYS A 65 -11.38 -16.41 2.59
CA LYS A 65 -10.88 -17.34 1.58
C LYS A 65 -10.42 -18.67 2.21
N ALA A 66 -9.61 -18.61 3.27
CA ALA A 66 -9.04 -19.80 3.89
C ALA A 66 -10.11 -20.73 4.51
N ARG A 67 -11.20 -20.17 5.06
CA ARG A 67 -12.24 -20.94 5.74
C ARG A 67 -13.40 -21.34 4.83
N PHE A 68 -13.81 -20.46 3.92
CA PHE A 68 -15.03 -20.65 3.12
C PHE A 68 -14.77 -20.85 1.64
N GLY A 69 -13.51 -20.81 1.18
CA GLY A 69 -13.19 -20.93 -0.24
C GLY A 69 -13.72 -19.77 -1.10
N SER A 70 -14.08 -18.66 -0.47
CA SER A 70 -14.63 -17.49 -1.16
C SER A 70 -13.57 -16.83 -2.06
N HIS A 71 -14.01 -16.27 -3.19
CA HIS A 71 -13.13 -15.60 -4.14
C HIS A 71 -12.55 -14.33 -3.53
N GLU A 72 -11.24 -14.28 -3.34
CA GLU A 72 -10.54 -13.16 -2.71
C GLU A 72 -10.73 -11.86 -3.47
N VAL A 73 -10.86 -11.92 -4.80
CA VAL A 73 -11.03 -10.75 -5.66
C VAL A 73 -12.33 -10.04 -5.32
N ILE A 74 -13.44 -10.79 -5.24
CA ILE A 74 -14.76 -10.22 -4.94
C ILE A 74 -14.76 -9.67 -3.51
N ASN A 75 -14.30 -10.46 -2.54
CA ASN A 75 -14.27 -10.03 -1.14
C ASN A 75 -13.44 -8.77 -0.94
N THR A 76 -12.26 -8.70 -1.56
CA THR A 76 -11.38 -7.55 -1.42
C THR A 76 -11.93 -6.29 -2.08
N ILE A 77 -12.58 -6.40 -3.24
CA ILE A 77 -13.27 -5.26 -3.86
C ILE A 77 -14.43 -4.78 -2.98
N MET A 78 -15.28 -5.69 -2.47
CA MET A 78 -16.40 -5.32 -1.60
C MET A 78 -15.91 -4.65 -0.31
N LEU A 79 -14.84 -5.17 0.29
CA LEU A 79 -14.25 -4.59 1.50
C LEU A 79 -13.59 -3.23 1.27
N ASN A 80 -13.20 -2.87 0.05
CA ASN A 80 -12.75 -1.50 -0.26
C ASN A 80 -13.87 -0.49 -0.06
N PHE A 81 -15.07 -0.77 -0.59
CA PHE A 81 -16.22 0.11 -0.42
C PHE A 81 -16.63 0.24 1.05
N ILE A 82 -16.60 -0.87 1.79
CA ILE A 82 -16.88 -0.86 3.23
C ILE A 82 -15.84 -0.03 3.97
N ALA A 83 -14.55 -0.19 3.68
CA ALA A 83 -13.47 0.56 4.31
C ALA A 83 -13.60 2.07 4.09
N VAL A 84 -13.84 2.49 2.84
CA VAL A 84 -14.01 3.90 2.49
C VAL A 84 -15.25 4.45 3.20
N ALA A 85 -16.40 3.79 3.08
CA ALA A 85 -17.63 4.25 3.70
C ALA A 85 -17.52 4.33 5.23
N LEU A 86 -16.83 3.38 5.86
CA LEU A 86 -16.60 3.36 7.31
C LEU A 86 -15.71 4.54 7.74
N ALA A 87 -14.60 4.77 7.02
CA ALA A 87 -13.70 5.88 7.29
C ALA A 87 -14.39 7.24 7.08
N SER A 88 -15.19 7.38 6.02
CA SER A 88 -15.99 8.57 5.76
C SER A 88 -17.05 8.79 6.85
N TYR A 89 -17.77 7.73 7.26
CA TYR A 89 -18.76 7.80 8.33
C TYR A 89 -18.16 8.28 9.65
N PHE A 90 -17.07 7.66 10.11
CA PHE A 90 -16.42 8.08 11.35
C PHE A 90 -15.87 9.50 11.26
N THR A 91 -15.27 9.85 10.12
CA THR A 91 -14.77 11.21 9.89
C THR A 91 -15.90 12.21 9.93
N GLN A 92 -17.00 11.98 9.22
CA GLN A 92 -18.11 12.93 9.12
C GLN A 92 -18.84 13.16 10.44
N TYR A 93 -19.14 12.10 11.19
CA TYR A 93 -20.04 12.19 12.34
C TYR A 93 -19.31 12.35 13.68
N PHE A 94 -18.07 11.86 13.82
CA PHE A 94 -17.38 11.83 15.11
C PHE A 94 -16.08 12.64 15.15
N TYR A 95 -15.35 12.72 14.04
CA TYR A 95 -13.98 13.25 14.05
C TYR A 95 -13.74 14.42 13.08
N LYS A 96 -14.82 14.98 12.51
CA LYS A 96 -14.74 16.11 11.61
C LYS A 96 -14.25 17.34 12.37
N ASN A 97 -13.33 18.09 11.79
CA ASN A 97 -12.97 19.39 12.32
C ASN A 97 -14.18 20.34 12.28
N GLU A 98 -14.56 20.88 13.43
CA GLU A 98 -15.73 21.76 13.56
C GLU A 98 -15.51 23.04 12.74
N GLY A 99 -16.52 23.43 11.95
CA GLY A 99 -16.47 24.64 11.12
C GLY A 99 -15.82 24.46 9.73
N ASP A 100 -15.17 23.33 9.44
CA ASP A 100 -14.61 23.07 8.10
C ASP A 100 -15.65 22.52 7.12
N ALA A 101 -15.66 23.06 5.90
CA ALA A 101 -16.47 22.49 4.81
C ALA A 101 -15.91 21.16 4.31
N ILE A 102 -14.60 20.94 4.47
CA ILE A 102 -13.89 19.75 4.01
C ILE A 102 -14.02 18.63 5.06
N MET A 103 -14.22 17.39 4.61
CA MET A 103 -14.21 16.22 5.49
C MET A 103 -12.76 15.86 5.86
N GLN A 104 -12.28 16.44 6.96
CA GLN A 104 -10.94 16.22 7.49
C GLN A 104 -10.95 16.10 9.01
N THR A 105 -9.99 15.35 9.52
CA THR A 105 -9.72 15.23 10.96
C THR A 105 -8.90 16.40 11.48
N LYS A 106 -8.81 16.52 12.81
CA LYS A 106 -7.93 17.51 13.47
C LYS A 106 -6.48 17.29 13.08
N LEU A 107 -5.69 18.37 13.09
CA LEU A 107 -4.26 18.29 12.86
C LEU A 107 -3.59 17.46 13.95
N ILE A 108 -2.76 16.50 13.55
CA ILE A 108 -1.92 15.71 14.45
C ILE A 108 -0.79 16.61 14.93
N GLY A 109 -0.43 16.57 16.21
CA GLY A 109 0.72 17.32 16.72
C GLY A 109 0.54 18.85 16.80
N LEU A 110 -0.69 19.35 16.91
CA LEU A 110 -0.93 20.78 17.14
C LEU A 110 -0.44 21.20 18.54
N ILE A 111 0.35 22.28 18.60
CA ILE A 111 0.46 23.15 19.77
C ILE A 111 -0.90 23.85 19.86
N ASP A 112 -1.80 23.37 20.72
CA ASP A 112 -3.10 23.99 20.99
C ASP A 112 -2.96 24.87 22.24
N PRO A 113 -2.86 26.22 22.11
CA PRO A 113 -2.73 27.10 23.27
C PRO A 113 -3.97 27.06 24.16
N ALA A 114 -5.14 26.70 23.63
CA ALA A 114 -6.38 26.60 24.38
C ALA A 114 -6.43 25.35 25.28
N ARG A 115 -5.56 24.36 25.04
CA ARG A 115 -5.45 23.11 25.81
C ARG A 115 -4.11 22.95 26.53
N GLY A 116 -3.17 23.89 26.40
CA GLY A 116 -1.87 23.84 27.09
C GLY A 116 -0.89 22.80 26.55
N LEU A 117 -1.10 22.28 25.32
CA LEU A 117 -0.22 21.29 24.70
C LEU A 117 1.07 21.93 24.19
N THR A 118 2.22 21.46 24.70
CA THR A 118 3.59 21.89 24.34
C THR A 118 4.34 20.83 23.51
N GLY A 119 3.61 20.07 22.68
CA GLY A 119 4.16 18.92 21.97
C GLY A 119 5.19 19.30 20.90
N GLU A 120 6.44 18.86 21.08
CA GLU A 120 7.47 18.83 20.04
C GLU A 120 7.02 17.90 18.88
N ASN A 121 6.82 18.50 17.70
CA ASN A 121 6.79 17.91 16.36
C ASN A 121 6.50 16.39 16.28
N ALA A 122 5.24 15.99 16.45
CA ALA A 122 4.77 14.62 16.17
C ALA A 122 4.64 14.32 14.65
N HIS A 123 5.59 14.83 13.88
CA HIS A 123 5.66 14.71 12.43
C HIS A 123 6.89 13.92 12.03
N ILE A 124 6.79 13.18 10.94
CA ILE A 124 7.98 12.54 10.39
C ILE A 124 8.89 13.64 9.83
N PRO A 125 10.14 13.73 10.30
CA PRO A 125 11.02 14.82 9.91
C PRO A 125 11.35 14.74 8.42
N ARG A 126 11.52 15.92 7.81
CA ARG A 126 11.88 16.00 6.39
C ARG A 126 13.35 15.66 6.21
N LEU A 127 13.70 15.03 5.09
CA LEU A 127 15.09 14.70 4.79
C LEU A 127 15.96 15.96 4.61
N GLY A 128 15.36 17.07 4.20
CA GLY A 128 16.04 18.36 4.07
C GLY A 128 16.55 18.93 5.39
N GLU A 129 15.96 18.56 6.53
CA GLU A 129 16.41 19.00 7.86
C GLU A 129 17.71 18.31 8.29
N PHE A 130 18.01 17.11 7.75
CA PHE A 130 19.20 16.34 8.09
C PHE A 130 20.38 16.54 7.13
N ILE A 131 20.13 17.06 5.92
CA ILE A 131 21.14 17.17 4.85
C ILE A 131 21.40 18.65 4.55
N PRO A 132 22.54 19.21 5.01
CA PRO A 132 22.91 20.59 4.70
C PRO A 132 22.98 20.83 3.19
N GLY A 133 22.26 21.83 2.68
CA GLY A 133 22.22 22.19 1.25
C GLY A 133 21.10 21.54 0.44
N PHE A 134 20.25 20.71 1.06
CA PHE A 134 19.08 20.16 0.38
C PHE A 134 17.89 21.16 0.41
N PRO A 135 17.18 21.40 -0.70
CA PRO A 135 16.09 22.38 -0.70
C PRO A 135 14.93 21.94 0.22
N GLU A 136 14.58 22.77 1.21
CA GLU A 136 13.46 22.53 2.14
C GLU A 136 12.08 22.43 1.45
N ARG A 137 12.00 22.94 0.20
CA ARG A 137 10.81 22.86 -0.64
C ARG A 137 10.50 21.44 -1.11
N ILE A 138 11.48 20.54 -1.09
CA ILE A 138 11.27 19.15 -1.52
C ILE A 138 10.53 18.41 -0.39
N PRO A 139 9.32 17.88 -0.61
CA PRO A 139 8.52 17.22 0.42
C PRO A 139 9.03 15.80 0.75
N LEU A 140 10.32 15.53 0.55
CA LEU A 140 10.93 14.24 0.83
C LEU A 140 11.13 14.09 2.34
N ASN A 141 10.61 13.00 2.91
CA ASN A 141 10.62 12.72 4.34
C ASN A 141 11.19 11.32 4.64
N VAL A 142 11.44 11.03 5.91
CA VAL A 142 12.04 9.76 6.36
C VAL A 142 11.23 8.53 5.94
N SER A 143 9.95 8.69 5.58
CA SER A 143 9.13 7.60 5.04
C SER A 143 9.69 6.96 3.76
N PHE A 144 10.49 7.71 2.97
CA PHE A 144 11.18 7.14 1.81
C PHE A 144 12.25 6.12 2.23
N ILE A 145 13.02 6.42 3.28
CA ILE A 145 13.99 5.47 3.86
C ILE A 145 13.24 4.26 4.42
N LEU A 146 12.12 4.49 5.12
CA LEU A 146 11.27 3.41 5.62
C LEU A 146 10.75 2.51 4.48
N ALA A 147 10.42 3.07 3.31
CA ALA A 147 10.01 2.30 2.13
C ALA A 147 11.15 1.43 1.57
N LEU A 148 12.40 1.93 1.58
CA LEU A 148 13.58 1.13 1.21
C LEU A 148 13.83 0.00 2.21
N VAL A 149 13.72 0.29 3.51
CA VAL A 149 13.81 -0.71 4.57
C VAL A 149 12.70 -1.75 4.41
N ALA A 150 11.46 -1.35 4.10
CA ALA A 150 10.36 -2.27 3.82
C ALA A 150 10.64 -3.14 2.59
N CYS A 151 11.27 -2.61 1.55
CA CYS A 151 11.68 -3.39 0.38
C CYS A 151 12.71 -4.48 0.74
N ALA A 152 13.74 -4.11 1.51
CA ALA A 152 14.74 -5.04 2.01
C ALA A 152 14.12 -6.08 2.96
N PHE A 153 13.24 -5.64 3.87
CA PHE A 153 12.51 -6.51 4.78
C PHE A 153 11.66 -7.53 4.01
N VAL A 154 10.88 -7.11 3.01
CA VAL A 154 10.06 -8.03 2.21
C VAL A 154 10.92 -9.03 1.44
N TYR A 155 12.09 -8.61 0.95
CA TYR A 155 13.03 -9.51 0.30
C TYR A 155 13.56 -10.57 1.28
N VAL A 156 14.05 -10.15 2.44
CA VAL A 156 14.53 -11.09 3.47
C VAL A 156 13.38 -11.99 3.94
N PHE A 157 12.19 -11.43 4.20
CA PHE A 157 11.01 -12.16 4.60
C PHE A 157 10.66 -13.28 3.62
N LEU A 158 10.53 -12.97 2.33
CA LEU A 158 10.10 -13.95 1.32
C LEU A 158 11.17 -14.99 0.99
N TRP A 159 12.46 -14.63 0.97
CA TRP A 159 13.53 -15.51 0.52
C TRP A 159 14.39 -16.13 1.61
N ARG A 160 14.43 -15.55 2.82
CA ARG A 160 15.30 -16.00 3.93
C ARG A 160 14.53 -16.54 5.14
N THR A 161 13.21 -16.56 5.14
CA THR A 161 12.42 -17.09 6.26
C THR A 161 11.57 -18.30 5.90
N LYS A 162 11.20 -19.10 6.91
CA LYS A 162 10.30 -20.26 6.78
C LYS A 162 8.92 -19.84 6.27
N TRP A 163 8.34 -18.77 6.82
CA TRP A 163 7.03 -18.28 6.38
C TRP A 163 7.06 -17.81 4.91
N GLY A 164 8.14 -17.14 4.48
CA GLY A 164 8.32 -16.77 3.08
C GLY A 164 8.42 -17.96 2.13
N TYR A 165 9.09 -19.04 2.56
CA TYR A 165 9.11 -20.31 1.83
C TYR A 165 7.72 -20.93 1.73
N GLU A 166 6.99 -21.03 2.85
CA GLU A 166 5.65 -21.62 2.91
C GLU A 166 4.62 -20.86 2.07
N ILE A 167 4.68 -19.52 2.07
CA ILE A 167 3.88 -18.65 1.19
C ILE A 167 4.17 -18.95 -0.27
N ARG A 168 5.44 -19.00 -0.66
CA ARG A 168 5.84 -19.27 -2.06
C ARG A 168 5.47 -20.69 -2.49
N ALA A 169 5.60 -21.68 -1.62
CA ALA A 169 5.19 -23.05 -1.88
C ALA A 169 3.67 -23.13 -2.09
N THR A 170 2.88 -22.49 -1.21
CA THR A 170 1.42 -22.40 -1.32
C THR A 170 0.98 -21.75 -2.64
N GLY A 171 1.65 -20.66 -3.04
CA GLY A 171 1.34 -19.98 -4.30
C GLY A 171 1.76 -20.74 -5.55
N ALA A 172 2.77 -21.61 -5.46
CA ALA A 172 3.20 -22.46 -6.58
C ALA A 172 2.23 -23.64 -6.79
N ASN A 173 1.88 -24.34 -5.72
CA ASN A 173 0.86 -25.39 -5.74
C ASN A 173 0.33 -25.65 -4.32
N PRO A 174 -0.93 -25.28 -4.01
CA PRO A 174 -1.48 -25.42 -2.67
C PRO A 174 -1.67 -26.89 -2.26
N THR A 175 -2.07 -27.78 -3.18
CA THR A 175 -2.26 -29.19 -2.84
C THR A 175 -0.93 -29.87 -2.54
N ALA A 176 0.11 -29.60 -3.33
CA ALA A 176 1.46 -30.11 -3.05
C ALA A 176 2.03 -29.55 -1.74
N ALA A 177 1.73 -28.28 -1.41
CA ALA A 177 2.15 -27.68 -0.15
C ALA A 177 1.48 -28.36 1.06
N GLU A 178 0.18 -28.66 0.96
CA GLU A 178 -0.56 -29.43 1.98
C GLU A 178 0.03 -30.83 2.19
N TYR A 179 0.32 -31.57 1.11
CA TYR A 179 1.00 -32.87 1.19
C TYR A 179 2.38 -32.77 1.84
N GLY A 180 3.08 -31.65 1.66
CA GLY A 180 4.35 -31.35 2.31
C GLY A 180 4.24 -30.90 3.78
N GLY A 181 3.03 -30.91 4.37
CA GLY A 181 2.78 -30.53 5.77
C GLY A 181 2.58 -29.02 6.01
N ILE A 182 2.43 -28.22 4.96
CA ILE A 182 2.20 -26.77 5.07
C ILE A 182 0.70 -26.51 5.20
N SER A 183 0.30 -25.78 6.25
CA SER A 183 -1.10 -25.35 6.40
C SER A 183 -1.41 -24.16 5.49
N THR A 184 -1.91 -24.43 4.28
CA THR A 184 -2.28 -23.44 3.24
C THR A 184 -3.20 -22.34 3.78
N GLY A 185 -4.23 -22.69 4.54
CA GLY A 185 -5.16 -21.72 5.12
C GLY A 185 -4.47 -20.68 6.01
N LYS A 186 -3.48 -21.07 6.82
CA LYS A 186 -2.70 -20.12 7.63
C LYS A 186 -1.82 -19.23 6.76
N GLN A 187 -1.23 -19.79 5.70
CA GLN A 187 -0.38 -19.02 4.78
C GLN A 187 -1.18 -17.99 3.98
N ILE A 188 -2.41 -18.32 3.57
CA ILE A 188 -3.33 -17.38 2.91
C ILE A 188 -3.63 -16.19 3.83
N VAL A 189 -3.99 -16.45 5.08
CA VAL A 189 -4.30 -15.40 6.07
C VAL A 189 -3.05 -14.55 6.34
N LEU A 190 -1.90 -15.20 6.55
CA LEU A 190 -0.63 -14.52 6.80
C LEU A 190 -0.20 -13.64 5.62
N ALA A 191 -0.28 -14.16 4.39
CA ALA A 191 0.07 -13.41 3.19
C ALA A 191 -0.83 -12.18 3.01
N MET A 192 -2.13 -12.31 3.26
CA MET A 192 -3.08 -11.20 3.19
C MET A 192 -2.89 -10.19 4.32
N ALA A 193 -2.58 -10.63 5.54
CA ALA A 193 -2.26 -9.74 6.65
C ALA A 193 -0.96 -8.95 6.41
N VAL A 194 0.11 -9.61 5.96
CA VAL A 194 1.37 -8.93 5.61
C VAL A 194 1.17 -7.97 4.43
N SER A 195 0.40 -8.39 3.42
CA SER A 195 0.02 -7.53 2.30
C SER A 195 -0.72 -6.28 2.77
N GLY A 196 -1.72 -6.45 3.65
CA GLY A 196 -2.47 -5.36 4.24
C GLY A 196 -1.64 -4.43 5.11
N GLY A 197 -0.71 -4.96 5.92
CA GLY A 197 0.20 -4.13 6.70
C GLY A 197 1.10 -3.28 5.81
N LEU A 198 1.63 -3.85 4.73
CA LEU A 198 2.42 -3.12 3.74
C LEU A 198 1.60 -2.07 2.97
N ALA A 199 0.31 -2.32 2.72
CA ALA A 199 -0.59 -1.32 2.15
C ALA A 199 -0.86 -0.19 3.16
N GLY A 200 -1.05 -0.54 4.43
CA GLY A 200 -1.24 0.40 5.53
C GLY A 200 -0.06 1.34 5.76
N MET A 201 1.16 0.93 5.45
CA MET A 201 2.34 1.81 5.52
C MET A 201 2.25 3.07 4.64
N VAL A 202 1.34 3.12 3.66
CA VAL A 202 1.05 4.36 2.90
C VAL A 202 0.58 5.48 3.83
N ALA A 203 -0.18 5.13 4.88
CA ALA A 203 -0.65 6.08 5.89
C ALA A 203 0.49 6.81 6.60
N ILE A 204 1.65 6.18 6.75
CA ILE A 204 2.81 6.77 7.46
C ILE A 204 3.24 8.06 6.74
N ASN A 205 3.33 8.05 5.41
CA ASN A 205 3.67 9.28 4.67
C ASN A 205 2.46 10.22 4.59
N GLU A 206 1.31 9.73 4.13
CA GLU A 206 0.15 10.60 3.88
C GLU A 206 -0.34 11.32 5.15
N VAL A 207 -0.42 10.61 6.26
CA VAL A 207 -0.96 11.13 7.52
C VAL A 207 0.11 11.80 8.37
N LEU A 208 1.29 11.20 8.56
CA LEU A 208 2.31 11.74 9.48
C LEU A 208 3.38 12.59 8.80
N GLY A 209 3.52 12.52 7.47
CA GLY A 209 4.61 13.13 6.73
C GLY A 209 4.21 14.23 5.74
N TYR A 210 3.02 14.14 5.13
CA TYR A 210 2.58 15.08 4.10
C TYR A 210 1.42 15.97 4.57
N ARG A 211 0.29 15.38 4.95
CA ARG A 211 -0.93 16.13 5.27
C ARG A 211 -1.11 16.45 6.75
N TYR A 212 -0.44 15.69 7.62
CA TYR A 212 -0.54 15.83 9.08
C TYR A 212 -1.95 15.63 9.65
N ARG A 213 -2.86 15.10 8.84
CA ARG A 213 -4.27 14.82 9.17
C ARG A 213 -4.81 13.82 8.16
N TYR A 214 -5.90 13.15 8.50
CA TYR A 214 -6.67 12.37 7.54
C TYR A 214 -7.62 13.28 6.74
N TYR A 215 -7.61 13.09 5.42
CA TYR A 215 -8.57 13.65 4.47
C TYR A 215 -9.44 12.53 3.92
N ASP A 216 -10.74 12.76 3.86
CA ASP A 216 -11.62 11.87 3.11
C ASP A 216 -11.26 11.89 1.62
N GLY A 217 -11.29 10.73 0.96
CA GLY A 217 -10.91 10.61 -0.46
C GLY A 217 -9.44 10.91 -0.76
N PHE A 218 -8.52 10.76 0.20
CA PHE A 218 -7.11 11.13 0.01
C PHE A 218 -6.39 10.35 -1.10
N SER A 219 -6.83 9.12 -1.38
CA SER A 219 -6.21 8.23 -2.36
C SER A 219 -6.97 8.28 -3.68
N PRO A 220 -6.30 8.62 -4.80
CA PRO A 220 -6.86 8.55 -6.15
C PRO A 220 -6.82 7.12 -6.73
N GLY A 221 -6.65 6.09 -5.88
CA GLY A 221 -6.48 4.70 -6.31
C GLY A 221 -5.05 4.17 -6.20
N TYR A 222 -4.27 4.61 -5.20
CA TYR A 222 -2.89 4.15 -5.00
C TYR A 222 -2.75 2.63 -4.87
N GLY A 223 -3.73 1.95 -4.27
CA GLY A 223 -3.79 0.50 -4.18
C GLY A 223 -3.92 -0.16 -5.55
N PHE A 224 -4.71 0.40 -6.45
CA PHE A 224 -4.87 -0.09 -7.82
C PHE A 224 -3.62 0.15 -8.67
N THR A 225 -3.02 1.34 -8.59
CA THR A 225 -1.70 1.60 -9.22
C THR A 225 -0.64 0.63 -8.70
N GLY A 226 -0.72 0.23 -7.43
CA GLY A 226 0.15 -0.78 -6.83
C GLY A 226 0.10 -2.15 -7.52
N ILE A 227 -1.03 -2.52 -8.15
CA ILE A 227 -1.16 -3.77 -8.92
C ILE A 227 -0.30 -3.70 -10.17
N ALA A 228 -0.42 -2.61 -10.94
CA ALA A 228 0.39 -2.35 -12.12
C ALA A 228 1.88 -2.39 -11.82
N VAL A 229 2.28 -1.68 -10.76
CA VAL A 229 3.68 -1.63 -10.29
C VAL A 229 4.19 -3.02 -9.89
N ALA A 230 3.35 -3.84 -9.25
CA ALA A 230 3.72 -5.19 -8.87
C ALA A 230 3.91 -6.12 -10.08
N LEU A 231 3.03 -6.03 -11.07
CA LEU A 231 3.10 -6.82 -12.30
C LEU A 231 4.33 -6.45 -13.14
N LEU A 232 4.56 -5.15 -13.38
CA LEU A 232 5.75 -4.67 -14.10
C LEU A 232 7.05 -5.08 -13.37
N GLY A 233 7.05 -4.99 -12.03
CA GLY A 233 8.14 -5.43 -11.18
C GLY A 233 8.25 -6.95 -11.01
N ARG A 234 7.43 -7.74 -11.71
CA ARG A 234 7.39 -9.22 -11.67
C ARG A 234 7.30 -9.81 -10.27
N ASN A 235 6.57 -9.14 -9.37
CA ASN A 235 6.44 -9.51 -7.96
C ASN A 235 7.79 -9.69 -7.22
N HIS A 236 8.86 -9.05 -7.70
CA HIS A 236 10.16 -9.02 -7.05
C HIS A 236 10.37 -7.66 -6.37
N PRO A 237 10.78 -7.56 -5.09
CA PRO A 237 10.88 -6.29 -4.37
C PRO A 237 11.71 -5.22 -5.10
N ILE A 238 12.85 -5.61 -5.67
CA ILE A 238 13.70 -4.69 -6.44
C ILE A 238 12.99 -4.22 -7.73
N GLY A 239 12.30 -5.12 -8.44
CA GLY A 239 11.51 -4.75 -9.62
C GLY A 239 10.38 -3.80 -9.26
N VAL A 240 9.68 -4.07 -8.16
CA VAL A 240 8.61 -3.21 -7.61
C VAL A 240 9.16 -1.82 -7.27
N LEU A 241 10.36 -1.73 -6.70
CA LEU A 241 10.99 -0.44 -6.39
C LEU A 241 11.25 0.37 -7.66
N LEU A 242 11.88 -0.23 -8.67
CA LEU A 242 12.16 0.45 -9.95
C LEU A 242 10.87 0.85 -10.67
N SER A 243 9.86 -0.02 -10.71
CA SER A 243 8.55 0.29 -11.28
C SER A 243 7.84 1.40 -10.51
N ALA A 244 7.92 1.41 -9.17
CA ALA A 244 7.32 2.45 -8.35
C ALA A 244 7.97 3.82 -8.60
N LEU A 245 9.30 3.87 -8.79
CA LEU A 245 10.01 5.10 -9.14
C LEU A 245 9.56 5.62 -10.50
N LEU A 246 9.42 4.75 -11.51
CA LEU A 246 8.89 5.14 -12.82
C LEU A 246 7.47 5.71 -12.72
N PHE A 247 6.54 4.99 -12.08
CA PHE A 247 5.16 5.44 -11.94
C PHE A 247 5.05 6.72 -11.10
N GLY A 248 5.85 6.84 -10.04
CA GLY A 248 5.93 8.04 -9.21
C GLY A 248 6.46 9.25 -9.98
N ALA A 249 7.51 9.06 -10.79
CA ALA A 249 8.05 10.11 -11.66
C ALA A 249 7.02 10.57 -12.69
N LEU A 250 6.29 9.64 -13.30
CA LEU A 250 5.20 9.94 -14.22
C LEU A 250 4.07 10.74 -13.54
N LEU A 251 3.59 10.29 -12.37
CA LEU A 251 2.52 10.98 -11.63
C LEU A 251 2.92 12.40 -11.19
N ARG A 252 4.12 12.55 -10.61
CA ARG A 252 4.60 13.86 -10.16
C ARG A 252 4.95 14.77 -11.32
N GLY A 253 5.60 14.24 -12.36
CA GLY A 253 5.94 14.97 -13.58
C GLY A 253 4.70 15.44 -14.33
N GLY A 254 3.63 14.64 -14.37
CA GLY A 254 2.36 14.99 -14.99
C GLY A 254 1.75 16.28 -14.48
N LEU A 255 1.85 16.54 -13.16
CA LEU A 255 1.36 17.79 -12.56
C LEU A 255 2.14 19.01 -13.06
N PHE A 256 3.47 18.91 -13.19
CA PHE A 256 4.29 20.00 -13.71
C PHE A 256 4.03 20.25 -15.19
N VAL A 257 3.88 19.19 -15.99
CA VAL A 257 3.55 19.31 -17.41
C VAL A 257 2.22 20.04 -17.61
N ASP A 258 1.20 19.67 -16.83
CA ASP A 258 -0.14 20.28 -16.84
C ASP A 258 -0.10 21.77 -16.46
N ILE A 259 0.72 22.15 -15.47
CA ILE A 259 0.86 23.54 -15.01
C ILE A 259 1.63 24.41 -16.03
N PHE A 260 2.69 23.88 -16.61
CA PHE A 260 3.62 24.67 -17.44
C PHE A 260 3.34 24.55 -18.95
N THR A 261 2.38 23.73 -19.36
CA THR A 261 2.07 23.50 -20.79
C THR A 261 0.58 23.63 -21.05
N ASP A 262 0.18 24.64 -21.83
CA ASP A 262 -1.25 24.93 -22.10
C ASP A 262 -2.00 23.84 -22.88
N ARG A 263 -1.29 22.89 -23.51
CA ARG A 263 -1.88 21.89 -24.44
C ARG A 263 -1.75 20.44 -23.98
N VAL A 264 -1.09 20.18 -22.86
CA VAL A 264 -0.74 18.82 -22.43
C VAL A 264 -1.33 18.56 -21.05
N SER A 265 -2.51 17.91 -21.04
CA SER A 265 -3.18 17.52 -19.79
C SER A 265 -2.41 16.40 -19.08
N LYS A 266 -2.44 16.42 -17.74
CA LYS A 266 -2.01 15.29 -16.90
C LYS A 266 -2.70 13.96 -17.25
N ASP A 267 -3.85 13.99 -17.91
CA ASP A 267 -4.57 12.79 -18.34
C ASP A 267 -3.74 11.93 -19.32
N LEU A 268 -2.82 12.55 -20.08
CA LEU A 268 -1.88 11.79 -20.92
C LEU A 268 -0.97 10.87 -20.11
N VAL A 269 -0.66 11.23 -18.86
CA VAL A 269 0.09 10.35 -17.96
C VAL A 269 -0.74 9.12 -17.59
N LEU A 270 -2.04 9.28 -17.34
CA LEU A 270 -2.95 8.15 -17.07
C LEU A 270 -3.04 7.22 -18.29
N VAL A 271 -3.14 7.77 -19.50
CA VAL A 271 -3.12 6.99 -20.74
C VAL A 271 -1.81 6.22 -20.87
N LEU A 272 -0.66 6.87 -20.64
CA LEU A 272 0.65 6.23 -20.74
C LEU A 272 0.80 5.10 -19.72
N GLN A 273 0.36 5.29 -18.48
CA GLN A 273 0.32 4.24 -17.46
C GLN A 273 -0.58 3.07 -17.88
N ALA A 274 -1.77 3.33 -18.43
CA ALA A 274 -2.67 2.31 -18.92
C ALA A 274 -2.06 1.49 -20.07
N VAL A 275 -1.34 2.15 -20.99
CA VAL A 275 -0.62 1.48 -22.09
C VAL A 275 0.51 0.60 -21.56
N VAL A 276 1.29 1.07 -20.58
CA VAL A 276 2.33 0.26 -19.92
C VAL A 276 1.71 -0.99 -19.29
N ILE A 277 0.58 -0.84 -18.59
CA ILE A 277 -0.14 -1.96 -17.97
C ILE A 277 -0.63 -2.95 -19.05
N LEU A 278 -1.19 -2.44 -20.15
CA LEU A 278 -1.66 -3.26 -21.26
C LEU A 278 -0.52 -4.08 -21.87
N PHE A 279 0.65 -3.50 -22.07
CA PHE A 279 1.81 -4.23 -22.59
C PHE A 279 2.34 -5.29 -21.63
N VAL A 280 2.39 -5.00 -20.33
CA VAL A 280 2.77 -5.98 -19.31
C VAL A 280 1.78 -7.15 -19.28
N ALA A 281 0.48 -6.87 -19.40
CA ALA A 281 -0.55 -7.90 -19.47
C ALA A 281 -0.47 -8.71 -20.79
N ALA A 282 -0.17 -8.04 -21.92
CA ALA A 282 -0.03 -8.68 -23.22
C ALA A 282 1.14 -9.68 -23.26
N GLU A 283 2.25 -9.43 -22.55
CA GLU A 283 3.35 -10.41 -22.45
C GLU A 283 2.85 -11.79 -21.96
N ALA A 284 1.91 -11.82 -21.02
CA ALA A 284 1.35 -13.07 -20.51
C ALA A 284 0.59 -13.87 -21.59
N LEU A 285 -0.14 -13.18 -22.49
CA LEU A 285 -0.82 -13.79 -23.64
C LEU A 285 0.16 -14.42 -24.63
N PHE A 286 1.27 -13.74 -24.92
CA PHE A 286 2.26 -14.24 -25.88
C PHE A 286 3.05 -15.44 -25.32
N ARG A 287 3.38 -15.45 -24.03
CA ARG A 287 4.07 -16.60 -23.40
C ARG A 287 3.27 -17.89 -23.46
N SER A 288 1.96 -17.86 -23.21
CA SER A 288 1.13 -19.08 -23.24
C SER A 288 0.94 -19.64 -24.66
N SER A 289 0.84 -18.77 -25.66
CA SER A 289 0.63 -19.18 -27.06
C SER A 289 1.87 -19.83 -27.66
N PHE A 290 3.08 -19.31 -27.37
CA PHE A 290 4.32 -19.94 -27.83
C PHE A 290 4.63 -21.28 -27.13
N GLY A 291 4.21 -21.46 -25.87
CA GLY A 291 4.33 -22.74 -25.15
C GLY A 291 3.48 -23.86 -25.76
N ARG A 292 2.25 -23.56 -26.20
CA ARG A 292 1.41 -24.53 -26.94
C ARG A 292 1.97 -24.84 -28.33
N PHE A 293 2.51 -23.86 -29.03
CA PHE A 293 3.13 -24.07 -30.34
C PHE A 293 4.43 -24.89 -30.25
N SER A 294 5.19 -24.74 -29.15
CA SER A 294 6.39 -25.52 -28.85
C SER A 294 6.12 -26.99 -28.52
N LEU A 295 4.99 -27.30 -27.86
CA LEU A 295 4.63 -28.67 -27.52
C LEU A 295 4.09 -29.46 -28.72
N LEU A 296 3.46 -28.78 -29.68
CA LEU A 296 3.04 -29.39 -30.96
C LEU A 296 4.22 -29.75 -31.88
N ARG A 297 5.43 -29.25 -31.62
CA ARG A 297 6.64 -29.57 -32.40
C ARG A 297 7.47 -30.73 -31.86
N ARG A 298 7.11 -31.32 -30.70
CA ARG A 298 7.81 -32.47 -30.10
C ARG A 298 7.06 -33.81 -30.23
N SER A 299 6.04 -33.89 -31.08
CA SER A 299 5.31 -35.12 -31.38
C SER A 299 5.69 -35.75 -32.73
N LYS A 300 6.97 -35.76 -33.09
CA LYS A 300 7.53 -36.67 -34.11
C LYS A 300 9.01 -36.88 -33.79
N VAL A 301 9.29 -37.95 -33.04
CA VAL A 301 10.24 -39.05 -33.28
C VAL A 301 10.26 -39.88 -32.00
#